data_AF-A0A925CPV8-F1
#
_entry.id   AF-A0A925CPV8-F1
#
_cell.length_a   1.000
_cell.length_b   1.000
_cell.length_c   1.000
_cell.angle_alpha   90.00
_cell.angle_beta   90.00
_cell.angle_gamma   90.00
#
_symmetry.space_group_name_H-M   'P 1'
#
loop_
_entity.id
_entity.type
_entity.pdbx_description
1 polymer ?
#
loop_
_entity_poly.entity_id
_entity_poly.type
_entity_poly.pdbx_seq_one_letter_code
_entity_poly.pdbx_strand_id
1 'polypeptide(L)'
;MSEATKDDTRETVDSYVTDMLALEKHIQTAVAGQIEDLDEHSEFKGPLIRIHATCELHVRALEALTQRREQNAGGVSKVMKKAVSSVLGLGAAAIDFVRTEKLPKDLRDDYTAISLAYIGNLMLHTTALTLHDAEVADLAKSHLTDHAEAMMAMQHIIPAATVAYLASENLDVDITVLSEIESTVKSAWS
;
A
#
# COMPACT_ATOMS: atom_id res chain seq x y z
N MET A 1 32.96 3.17 -16.19
CA MET A 1 31.75 2.53 -15.62
C MET A 1 31.90 1.04 -15.81
N SER A 2 31.82 0.26 -14.73
CA SER A 2 31.74 -1.21 -14.83
C SER A 2 30.38 -1.58 -15.40
N GLU A 3 30.34 -2.51 -16.35
CA GLU A 3 29.09 -3.08 -16.87
C GLU A 3 28.45 -3.93 -15.76
N ALA A 4 27.17 -3.68 -15.44
CA ALA A 4 26.44 -4.47 -14.45
C ALA A 4 26.14 -5.86 -15.01
N THR A 5 26.25 -6.89 -14.20
CA THR A 5 25.94 -8.26 -14.65
C THR A 5 24.43 -8.50 -14.68
N LYS A 6 23.99 -9.54 -15.40
CA LYS A 6 22.57 -9.98 -15.38
C LYS A 6 22.11 -10.37 -13.97
N ASP A 7 23.02 -10.89 -13.15
CA ASP A 7 22.73 -11.25 -11.75
C ASP A 7 22.52 -10.00 -10.89
N ASP A 8 23.36 -8.96 -11.05
CA ASP A 8 23.20 -7.68 -10.33
C ASP A 8 21.86 -7.00 -10.70
N THR A 9 21.48 -7.08 -11.97
CA THR A 9 20.22 -6.55 -12.50
C THR A 9 19.02 -7.21 -11.82
N ARG A 10 19.04 -8.54 -11.76
CA ARG A 10 17.97 -9.34 -11.15
C ARG A 10 17.89 -9.14 -9.64
N GLU A 11 19.02 -9.15 -8.94
CA GLU A 11 19.06 -8.91 -7.49
C GLU A 11 18.48 -7.53 -7.14
N THR A 12 18.75 -6.52 -7.97
CA THR A 12 18.17 -5.18 -7.80
C THR A 12 16.64 -5.20 -7.89
N VAL A 13 16.07 -5.80 -8.94
CA VAL A 13 14.60 -5.89 -9.11
C VAL A 13 13.97 -6.72 -7.99
N ASP A 14 14.57 -7.86 -7.64
CA ASP A 14 14.05 -8.77 -6.62
C ASP A 14 14.06 -8.13 -5.22
N SER A 15 14.99 -7.19 -4.94
CA SER A 15 14.97 -6.38 -3.71
C SER A 15 13.72 -5.50 -3.64
N TYR A 16 13.40 -4.76 -4.70
CA TYR A 16 12.19 -3.93 -4.74
C TYR A 16 10.90 -4.77 -4.64
N VAL A 17 10.86 -5.93 -5.29
CA VAL A 17 9.71 -6.86 -5.18
C VAL A 17 9.52 -7.31 -3.72
N THR A 18 10.61 -7.60 -3.01
CA THR A 18 10.56 -7.99 -1.59
C THR A 18 10.05 -6.85 -0.71
N ASP A 19 10.54 -5.62 -0.94
CA ASP A 19 10.10 -4.43 -0.19
C ASP A 19 8.60 -4.17 -0.42
N MET A 20 8.14 -4.27 -1.67
CA MET A 20 6.72 -4.11 -2.00
C MET A 20 5.86 -5.19 -1.36
N LEU A 21 6.31 -6.46 -1.35
CA LEU A 21 5.57 -7.54 -0.69
C LEU A 21 5.41 -7.29 0.81
N ALA A 22 6.47 -6.81 1.48
CA ALA A 22 6.41 -6.49 2.90
C ALA A 22 5.42 -5.34 3.18
N LEU A 23 5.45 -4.29 2.37
CA LEU A 23 4.54 -3.15 2.49
C LEU A 23 3.08 -3.54 2.25
N GLU A 24 2.78 -4.33 1.22
CA GLU A 24 1.42 -4.78 0.91
C GLU A 24 0.83 -5.63 2.05
N LYS A 25 1.63 -6.54 2.63
CA LYS A 25 1.21 -7.33 3.80
C LYS A 25 0.91 -6.46 5.01
N HIS A 26 1.69 -5.40 5.21
CA HIS A 26 1.47 -4.46 6.29
C HIS A 26 0.14 -3.72 6.11
N ILE A 27 -0.11 -3.15 4.92
CA ILE A 27 -1.37 -2.47 4.60
C ILE A 27 -2.55 -3.43 4.75
N GLN A 28 -2.45 -4.63 4.18
CA GLN A 28 -3.49 -5.66 4.28
C GLN A 28 -3.85 -5.94 5.76
N THR A 29 -2.85 -6.18 6.61
CA THR A 29 -3.08 -6.48 8.02
C THR A 29 -3.71 -5.29 8.76
N ALA A 30 -3.24 -4.08 8.50
CA ALA A 30 -3.73 -2.86 9.13
C ALA A 30 -5.18 -2.53 8.76
N VAL A 31 -5.54 -2.73 7.48
CA VAL A 31 -6.91 -2.54 7.00
C VAL A 31 -7.83 -3.66 7.51
N ALA A 32 -7.35 -4.90 7.59
CA ALA A 32 -8.13 -6.01 8.16
C ALA A 32 -8.54 -5.74 9.61
N GLY A 33 -7.61 -5.29 10.46
CA GLY A 33 -7.92 -4.94 11.85
C GLY A 33 -8.99 -3.84 11.97
N GLN A 34 -8.89 -2.78 11.15
CA GLN A 34 -9.92 -1.73 11.12
C GLN A 34 -11.29 -2.24 10.68
N ILE A 35 -11.35 -3.17 9.72
CA ILE A 35 -12.62 -3.77 9.29
C ILE A 35 -13.28 -4.55 10.44
N GLU A 36 -12.47 -5.23 11.26
CA GLU A 36 -12.94 -5.96 12.44
C GLU A 36 -13.45 -5.02 13.54
N ASP A 37 -12.78 -3.87 13.74
CA ASP A 37 -13.15 -2.87 14.75
C ASP A 37 -14.39 -2.03 14.37
N LEU A 38 -14.78 -2.01 13.10
CA LEU A 38 -15.94 -1.28 12.61
C LEU A 38 -17.26 -2.07 12.77
N ASP A 39 -18.29 -1.36 13.24
CA ASP A 39 -19.68 -1.84 13.24
C ASP A 39 -20.09 -2.39 11.87
N GLU A 40 -20.92 -3.44 11.87
CA GLU A 40 -21.36 -4.12 10.64
C GLU A 40 -22.04 -3.16 9.64
N HIS A 41 -22.76 -2.16 10.14
CA HIS A 41 -23.48 -1.18 9.34
C HIS A 41 -22.68 0.11 9.07
N SER A 42 -21.40 0.15 9.43
CA SER A 42 -20.52 1.28 9.16
C SER A 42 -20.38 1.50 7.65
N GLU A 43 -20.68 2.72 7.20
CA GLU A 43 -20.52 3.13 5.80
C GLU A 43 -19.05 3.07 5.32
N PHE A 44 -18.09 3.13 6.24
CA PHE A 44 -16.66 3.08 5.95
C PHE A 44 -16.14 1.67 5.67
N LYS A 45 -16.91 0.63 6.05
CA LYS A 45 -16.49 -0.78 5.93
C LYS A 45 -16.38 -1.22 4.48
N GLY A 46 -17.30 -0.80 3.62
CA GLY A 46 -17.31 -1.16 2.20
C GLY A 46 -16.04 -0.71 1.44
N PRO A 47 -15.64 0.57 1.52
CA PRO A 47 -14.37 1.05 0.99
C PRO A 47 -13.15 0.29 1.51
N LEU A 48 -13.05 0.06 2.83
CA LEU A 48 -11.91 -0.65 3.43
C LEU A 48 -11.84 -2.11 2.97
N ILE A 49 -12.98 -2.80 2.85
CA ILE A 49 -13.03 -4.17 2.30
C ILE A 49 -12.45 -4.22 0.88
N ARG A 50 -12.75 -3.22 0.04
CA ARG A 50 -12.20 -3.17 -1.33
C ARG A 50 -10.68 -2.99 -1.31
N ILE A 51 -10.17 -2.07 -0.49
CA ILE A 51 -8.72 -1.85 -0.32
C ILE A 51 -8.03 -3.12 0.18
N HIS A 52 -8.59 -3.77 1.20
CA HIS A 52 -8.08 -5.04 1.73
C HIS A 52 -8.01 -6.13 0.64
N ALA A 53 -9.09 -6.30 -0.13
CA ALA A 53 -9.15 -7.29 -1.20
C ALA A 53 -8.10 -7.01 -2.29
N THR A 54 -7.88 -5.75 -2.66
CA THR A 54 -6.82 -5.34 -3.58
C THR A 54 -5.44 -5.70 -3.04
N CYS A 55 -5.12 -5.33 -1.79
CA CYS A 55 -3.85 -5.69 -1.17
C CYS A 55 -3.65 -7.21 -1.08
N GLU A 56 -4.70 -7.97 -0.79
CA GLU A 56 -4.63 -9.44 -0.78
C GLU A 56 -4.26 -10.00 -2.18
N LEU A 57 -4.84 -9.46 -3.25
CA LEU A 57 -4.48 -9.82 -4.62
C LEU A 57 -3.02 -9.47 -4.93
N HIS A 58 -2.57 -8.29 -4.51
CA HIS A 58 -1.18 -7.86 -4.68
C HIS A 58 -0.19 -8.78 -3.97
N VAL A 59 -0.46 -9.11 -2.69
CA VAL A 59 0.36 -10.03 -1.89
C VAL A 59 0.48 -11.38 -2.59
N ARG A 60 -0.65 -11.97 -3.02
CA ARG A 60 -0.65 -13.25 -3.72
C ARG A 60 0.16 -13.21 -5.02
N ALA A 61 0.06 -12.12 -5.78
CA ALA A 61 0.79 -11.96 -7.04
C ALA A 61 2.31 -11.85 -6.82
N LEU A 62 2.73 -11.07 -5.82
CA LEU A 62 4.15 -10.89 -5.45
C LEU A 62 4.76 -12.16 -4.85
N GLU A 63 4.01 -12.91 -4.04
CA GLU A 63 4.43 -14.22 -3.53
C GLU A 63 4.61 -15.23 -4.66
N ALA A 64 3.64 -15.31 -5.59
CA ALA A 64 3.72 -16.20 -6.73
C ALA A 64 4.89 -15.85 -7.65
N LEU A 65 5.15 -14.56 -7.86
CA LEU A 65 6.32 -14.07 -8.62
C LEU A 65 7.63 -14.51 -7.96
N THR A 66 7.77 -14.23 -6.66
CA THR A 66 8.96 -14.60 -5.87
C THR A 66 9.21 -16.10 -5.95
N GLN A 67 8.17 -16.91 -5.74
CA GLN A 67 8.26 -18.37 -5.81
C GLN A 67 8.70 -18.88 -7.20
N ARG A 68 8.11 -18.35 -8.29
CA ARG A 68 8.52 -18.73 -9.66
C ARG A 68 9.99 -18.37 -9.93
N ARG A 69 10.43 -17.21 -9.47
CA ARG A 69 11.81 -16.74 -9.64
C ARG A 69 12.80 -17.65 -8.91
N GLU A 70 12.49 -18.06 -7.68
CA GLU A 70 13.32 -18.99 -6.91
C GLU A 70 13.47 -20.36 -7.59
N GLN A 71 12.36 -20.90 -8.13
CA GLN A 71 12.37 -22.18 -8.86
C GLN A 71 13.25 -22.11 -10.11
N ASN A 72 13.16 -21.00 -10.86
CA ASN A 72 13.94 -20.79 -12.08
C ASN A 72 15.42 -20.52 -11.84
N ALA A 73 15.81 -20.15 -10.61
CA ALA A 73 17.21 -19.90 -10.23
C ALA A 73 18.01 -21.17 -9.89
N GLY A 74 17.44 -22.37 -10.06
CA GLY A 74 18.17 -23.63 -9.89
C GLY A 74 18.29 -24.14 -8.45
N GLY A 75 17.46 -23.64 -7.54
CA GLY A 75 17.42 -24.10 -6.14
C GLY A 75 18.44 -23.37 -5.25
N VAL A 76 17.89 -22.62 -4.28
CA VAL A 76 18.60 -21.91 -3.21
C VAL A 76 19.63 -20.89 -3.71
N SER A 77 19.13 -19.84 -4.38
CA SER A 77 19.93 -18.62 -4.49
C SER A 77 20.13 -18.01 -3.10
N LYS A 78 21.38 -17.69 -2.77
CA LYS A 78 21.84 -17.00 -1.54
C LYS A 78 21.07 -15.70 -1.20
N VAL A 79 20.28 -15.18 -2.14
CA VAL A 79 19.57 -13.89 -2.08
C VAL A 79 18.58 -13.83 -0.91
N MET A 80 17.89 -14.92 -0.56
CA MET A 80 16.93 -14.87 0.57
C MET A 80 17.61 -14.82 1.95
N LYS A 81 18.87 -15.26 2.09
CA LYS A 81 19.62 -15.08 3.36
C LYS A 81 20.03 -13.63 3.63
N LYS A 82 20.01 -12.77 2.61
CA LYS A 82 20.32 -11.33 2.74
C LYS A 82 19.05 -10.48 2.82
N ALA A 83 17.97 -10.88 2.14
CA ALA A 83 16.69 -10.17 2.15
C ALA A 83 16.02 -10.11 3.54
N VAL A 84 16.16 -11.16 4.36
CA VAL A 84 15.66 -11.13 5.76
C VAL A 84 16.37 -10.07 6.61
N SER A 85 17.60 -9.66 6.23
CA SER A 85 18.36 -8.61 6.91
C SER A 85 18.10 -7.20 6.38
N SER A 86 17.58 -7.02 5.15
CA SER A 86 17.33 -5.71 4.54
C SER A 86 15.89 -5.21 4.71
N VAL A 87 14.93 -6.11 4.97
CA VAL A 87 13.57 -5.72 5.41
C VAL A 87 13.62 -4.90 6.72
N LEU A 88 14.70 -5.01 7.49
CA LEU A 88 14.95 -4.20 8.70
C LEU A 88 15.41 -2.75 8.41
N GLY A 89 15.76 -2.42 7.16
CA GLY A 89 16.28 -1.09 6.80
C GLY A 89 15.22 -0.08 6.36
N LEU A 90 14.13 -0.54 5.74
CA LEU A 90 12.98 0.28 5.35
C LEU A 90 11.77 0.10 6.28
N GLY A 91 11.76 -0.97 7.09
CA GLY A 91 10.78 -1.22 8.15
C GLY A 91 11.13 -0.58 9.51
N ALA A 92 12.29 0.08 9.68
CA ALA A 92 12.58 0.82 10.92
C ALA A 92 11.69 2.07 11.11
N ALA A 93 10.88 2.41 10.10
CA ALA A 93 9.77 3.35 10.20
C ALA A 93 8.39 2.69 9.98
N ALA A 94 8.30 1.35 10.02
CA ALA A 94 7.03 0.68 10.25
C ALA A 94 6.72 0.91 11.73
N ILE A 95 6.14 2.07 12.01
CA ILE A 95 5.88 2.53 13.37
C ILE A 95 5.02 1.47 14.04
N ASP A 96 5.54 1.00 15.15
CA ASP A 96 4.85 0.20 16.15
C ASP A 96 3.59 0.97 16.60
N PHE A 97 2.46 0.70 15.95
CA PHE A 97 1.16 1.07 16.47
C PHE A 97 0.22 -0.13 16.37
N VAL A 98 0.18 -0.86 17.46
CA VAL A 98 -1.08 -1.38 17.99
C VAL A 98 -2.05 -0.20 18.04
N ARG A 99 -2.91 -0.09 17.02
CA ARG A 99 -3.87 1.00 16.84
C ARG A 99 -4.87 0.97 18.00
N THR A 100 -4.99 2.12 18.65
CA THR A 100 -6.03 2.45 19.63
C THR A 100 -6.61 3.84 19.32
N GLU A 101 -6.35 4.36 18.11
CA GLU A 101 -6.73 5.71 17.71
C GLU A 101 -8.08 5.72 16.96
N LYS A 102 -8.72 6.89 16.88
CA LYS A 102 -10.05 7.06 16.27
C LYS A 102 -9.96 6.95 14.74
N LEU A 103 -10.98 6.34 14.12
CA LEU A 103 -11.08 6.03 12.68
C LEU A 103 -10.45 7.07 11.71
N PRO A 104 -10.65 8.40 11.83
CA PRO A 104 -10.03 9.36 10.91
C PRO A 104 -8.50 9.32 10.88
N LYS A 105 -7.87 9.02 12.02
CA LYS A 105 -6.42 8.92 12.12
C LYS A 105 -5.91 7.63 11.48
N ASP A 106 -6.62 6.52 11.67
CA ASP A 106 -6.29 5.26 11.01
C ASP A 106 -6.40 5.40 9.48
N LEU A 107 -7.45 6.06 8.99
CA LEU A 107 -7.60 6.34 7.56
C LEU A 107 -6.48 7.26 7.01
N ARG A 108 -6.01 8.25 7.77
CA ARG A 108 -4.85 9.07 7.40
C ARG A 108 -3.59 8.21 7.26
N ASP A 109 -3.37 7.31 8.21
CA ASP A 109 -2.18 6.46 8.24
C ASP A 109 -2.21 5.44 7.10
N ASP A 110 -3.38 4.87 6.81
CA ASP A 110 -3.60 4.03 5.64
C ASP A 110 -3.34 4.79 4.34
N TYR A 111 -3.86 6.02 4.20
CA TYR A 111 -3.59 6.86 3.04
C TYR A 111 -2.09 7.08 2.84
N THR A 112 -1.34 7.27 3.93
CA THR A 112 0.12 7.44 3.90
C THR A 112 0.82 6.15 3.44
N ALA A 113 0.41 4.99 3.97
CA ALA A 113 0.97 3.70 3.57
C ALA A 113 0.66 3.35 2.11
N ILE A 114 -0.57 3.60 1.66
CA ILE A 114 -1.00 3.41 0.26
C ILE A 114 -0.24 4.39 -0.66
N SER A 115 -0.05 5.65 -0.26
CA SER A 115 0.76 6.61 -1.02
C SER A 115 2.22 6.17 -1.15
N LEU A 116 2.79 5.59 -0.09
CA LEU A 116 4.11 4.98 -0.13
C LEU A 116 4.14 3.77 -1.08
N ALA A 117 3.10 2.93 -1.08
CA ALA A 117 3.00 1.80 -1.99
C ALA A 117 2.83 2.24 -3.46
N TYR A 118 2.09 3.32 -3.72
CA TYR A 118 2.01 3.95 -5.03
C TYR A 118 3.40 4.37 -5.53
N ILE A 119 4.14 5.17 -4.75
CA ILE A 119 5.48 5.62 -5.15
C ILE A 119 6.48 4.46 -5.25
N GLY A 120 6.39 3.48 -4.33
CA GLY A 120 7.21 2.26 -4.38
C GLY A 120 7.00 1.47 -5.67
N ASN A 121 5.74 1.29 -6.09
CA ASN A 121 5.42 0.65 -7.37
C ASN A 121 5.87 1.48 -8.57
N LEU A 122 5.82 2.82 -8.50
CA LEU A 122 6.36 3.68 -9.56
C LEU A 122 7.87 3.49 -9.71
N MET A 123 8.60 3.44 -8.60
CA MET A 123 10.04 3.17 -8.60
C MET A 123 10.35 1.76 -9.13
N LEU A 124 9.56 0.76 -8.71
CA LEU A 124 9.73 -0.62 -9.18
C LEU A 124 9.43 -0.75 -10.68
N HIS A 125 8.34 -0.16 -11.17
CA HIS A 125 7.99 -0.13 -12.59
C HIS A 125 9.10 0.51 -13.43
N THR A 126 9.61 1.65 -12.96
CA THR A 126 10.72 2.38 -13.61
C THR A 126 11.98 1.51 -13.67
N THR A 127 12.33 0.88 -12.54
CA THR A 127 13.50 0.02 -12.42
C THR A 127 13.37 -1.19 -13.35
N ALA A 128 12.23 -1.89 -13.30
CA ALA A 128 11.98 -3.07 -14.11
C ALA A 128 11.98 -2.78 -15.62
N LEU A 129 11.35 -1.69 -16.07
CA LEU A 129 11.42 -1.28 -17.49
C LEU A 129 12.84 -0.94 -17.93
N THR A 130 13.58 -0.18 -17.10
CA THR A 130 14.97 0.23 -17.39
C THR A 130 15.89 -0.99 -17.50
N LEU A 131 15.61 -2.02 -16.72
CA LEU A 131 16.39 -3.26 -16.65
C LEU A 131 15.82 -4.40 -17.51
N HIS A 132 14.83 -4.10 -18.36
CA HIS A 132 14.19 -5.03 -19.29
C HIS A 132 13.51 -6.26 -18.64
N ASP A 133 13.00 -6.08 -17.42
CA ASP A 133 12.19 -7.07 -16.70
C ASP A 133 10.69 -6.80 -16.91
N ALA A 134 10.16 -7.26 -18.04
CA ALA A 134 8.79 -6.98 -18.46
C ALA A 134 7.73 -7.55 -17.49
N GLU A 135 7.98 -8.73 -16.91
CA GLU A 135 7.04 -9.36 -15.97
C GLU A 135 6.81 -8.49 -14.73
N VAL A 136 7.89 -7.96 -14.15
CA VAL A 136 7.78 -7.08 -12.97
C VAL A 136 7.29 -5.70 -13.35
N ALA A 137 7.66 -5.18 -14.51
CA ALA A 137 7.16 -3.91 -15.00
C ALA A 137 5.63 -3.92 -15.11
N ASP A 138 5.04 -4.95 -15.72
CA ASP A 138 3.60 -5.05 -15.89
C ASP A 138 2.88 -5.21 -14.54
N LEU A 139 3.44 -6.02 -13.63
CA LEU A 139 2.89 -6.21 -12.29
C LEU A 139 2.89 -4.89 -11.50
N ALA A 140 4.03 -4.20 -11.44
CA ALA A 140 4.17 -2.93 -10.73
C ALA A 140 3.25 -1.85 -11.30
N LYS A 141 3.02 -1.82 -12.62
CA LYS A 141 2.07 -0.90 -13.24
C LYS A 141 0.63 -1.17 -12.83
N SER A 142 0.23 -2.44 -12.73
CA SER A 142 -1.11 -2.79 -12.24
C SER A 142 -1.28 -2.28 -10.81
N HIS A 143 -0.38 -2.65 -9.92
CA HIS A 143 -0.45 -2.26 -8.51
C HIS A 143 -0.41 -0.73 -8.32
N LEU A 144 0.39 -0.03 -9.13
CA LEU A 144 0.43 1.44 -9.17
C LEU A 144 -0.95 2.04 -9.47
N THR A 145 -1.67 1.48 -10.45
CA THR A 145 -3.00 1.94 -10.84
C THR A 145 -4.01 1.69 -9.73
N ASP A 146 -3.98 0.48 -9.17
CA ASP A 146 -4.87 0.08 -8.08
C ASP A 146 -4.67 0.94 -6.82
N HIS A 147 -3.43 1.29 -6.47
CA HIS A 147 -3.14 2.19 -5.36
C HIS A 147 -3.57 3.64 -5.62
N ALA A 148 -3.48 4.12 -6.86
CA ALA A 148 -4.00 5.45 -7.20
C ALA A 148 -5.52 5.52 -6.97
N GLU A 149 -6.26 4.47 -7.35
CA GLU A 149 -7.69 4.36 -7.08
C GLU A 149 -7.99 4.29 -5.57
N ALA A 150 -7.21 3.51 -4.82
CA ALA A 150 -7.33 3.43 -3.36
C ALA A 150 -7.08 4.79 -2.68
N MET A 151 -6.06 5.55 -3.09
CA MET A 151 -5.80 6.90 -2.58
C MET A 151 -7.00 7.83 -2.79
N MET A 152 -7.58 7.83 -3.99
CA MET A 152 -8.77 8.64 -4.29
C MET A 152 -9.97 8.24 -3.42
N ALA A 153 -10.19 6.93 -3.24
CA ALA A 153 -11.26 6.43 -2.36
C ALA A 153 -11.05 6.87 -0.91
N MET A 154 -9.83 6.80 -0.40
CA MET A 154 -9.48 7.24 0.95
C MET A 154 -9.71 8.74 1.14
N GLN A 155 -9.28 9.55 0.18
CA GLN A 155 -9.49 11.01 0.22
C GLN A 155 -10.97 11.39 0.23
N HIS A 156 -11.84 10.58 -0.37
CA HIS A 156 -13.29 10.78 -0.34
C HIS A 156 -13.91 10.45 1.03
N ILE A 157 -13.45 9.40 1.71
CA ILE A 157 -14.07 8.92 2.96
C ILE A 157 -13.52 9.60 4.22
N ILE A 158 -12.28 10.10 4.21
CA ILE A 158 -11.64 10.75 5.37
C ILE A 158 -12.48 11.92 5.92
N PRO A 159 -13.03 12.85 5.10
CA PRO A 159 -13.87 13.93 5.61
C PRO A 159 -15.11 13.43 6.34
N ALA A 160 -15.83 12.46 5.76
CA ALA A 160 -17.03 11.88 6.35
C ALA A 160 -16.71 11.15 7.68
N ALA A 161 -15.61 10.39 7.71
CA ALA A 161 -15.13 9.76 8.94
C ALA A 161 -14.78 10.79 10.02
N THR A 162 -14.17 11.91 9.63
CA THR A 162 -13.84 13.01 10.55
C THR A 162 -15.10 13.62 11.16
N VAL A 163 -16.12 13.91 10.35
CA VAL A 163 -17.42 14.41 10.80
C VAL A 163 -18.12 13.41 11.73
N ALA A 164 -18.17 12.13 11.34
CA ALA A 164 -18.77 11.06 12.16
C ALA A 164 -18.06 10.93 13.52
N TYR A 165 -16.74 11.02 13.52
CA TYR A 165 -15.95 11.01 14.75
C TYR A 165 -16.26 12.23 15.64
N LEU A 166 -16.29 13.45 15.09
CA LEU A 166 -16.64 14.65 15.87
C LEU A 166 -18.05 14.56 16.48
N ALA A 167 -19.01 14.00 15.73
CA ALA A 167 -20.36 13.78 16.22
C ALA A 167 -20.39 12.76 17.38
N SER A 168 -19.57 11.70 17.30
CA SER A 168 -19.43 10.70 18.38
C SER A 168 -18.86 11.28 19.68
N GLU A 169 -18.15 12.42 19.60
CA GLU A 169 -17.59 13.13 20.76
C GLU A 169 -18.59 14.13 21.37
N ASN A 170 -19.86 14.09 20.95
CA ASN A 170 -20.94 15.01 21.38
C ASN A 170 -20.65 16.48 21.06
N LEU A 171 -19.89 16.75 19.99
CA LEU A 171 -19.72 18.09 19.47
C LEU A 171 -20.92 18.46 18.59
N ASP A 172 -21.21 19.77 18.49
CA ASP A 172 -22.19 20.29 17.54
C ASP A 172 -21.57 20.28 16.14
N VAL A 173 -22.12 19.46 15.24
CA VAL A 173 -21.55 19.15 13.94
C VAL A 173 -22.51 19.57 12.84
N ASP A 174 -22.03 20.45 11.97
CA ASP A 174 -22.72 20.79 10.72
C ASP A 174 -22.27 19.84 9.61
N ILE A 175 -23.10 18.84 9.30
CA ILE A 175 -22.82 17.87 8.22
C ILE A 175 -22.95 18.49 6.81
N THR A 176 -23.59 19.65 6.68
CA THR A 176 -23.82 20.29 5.37
C THR A 176 -22.53 20.82 4.74
N VAL A 177 -21.47 20.99 5.54
CA VAL A 177 -20.14 21.43 5.07
C VAL A 177 -19.44 20.40 4.19
N LEU A 178 -19.87 19.13 4.15
CA LEU A 178 -19.22 18.09 3.36
C LEU A 178 -19.15 18.43 1.86
N SER A 179 -20.16 19.11 1.30
CA SER A 179 -20.11 19.56 -0.10
C SER A 179 -19.07 20.65 -0.35
N GLU A 180 -18.84 21.53 0.64
CA GLU A 180 -17.79 22.54 0.58
C GLU A 180 -16.40 21.89 0.68
N ILE A 181 -16.24 20.89 1.54
CA ILE A 181 -15.01 20.11 1.66
C ILE A 181 -14.71 19.36 0.36
N GLU A 182 -15.71 18.75 -0.27
CA GLU A 182 -15.53 18.08 -1.57
C GLU A 182 -15.05 19.06 -2.66
N SER A 183 -15.63 20.28 -2.70
CA SER A 183 -15.17 21.34 -3.60
C SER A 183 -13.74 21.77 -3.31
N THR A 184 -13.38 21.91 -2.03
CA THR A 184 -12.04 22.27 -1.57
C THR A 184 -11.02 21.22 -2.02
N VAL A 185 -11.32 19.95 -1.79
CA VAL A 185 -10.50 18.81 -2.24
C VAL A 185 -10.28 18.85 -3.74
N LYS A 186 -11.35 19.00 -4.54
CA LYS A 186 -11.22 19.07 -6.01
C LYS A 186 -10.33 20.23 -6.46
N SER A 187 -10.48 21.40 -5.85
CA SER A 187 -9.68 22.58 -6.18
C SER A 187 -8.20 22.45 -5.86
N ALA A 188 -7.84 21.59 -4.90
CA ALA A 188 -6.44 21.36 -4.53
C ALA A 188 -5.66 20.57 -5.60
N TRP A 189 -6.36 19.87 -6.50
CA TRP A 189 -5.77 19.01 -7.54
C TRP A 189 -5.95 19.55 -8.97
N SER A 190 -6.61 20.70 -9.13
CA SER A 190 -6.89 21.38 -10.42
C SER A 190 -5.95 22.57 -10.65
#